data_AF-A0A936TKY2-F1
#
_entry.id   AF-A0A936TKY2-F1
#
_cell.length_a   1.000
_cell.length_b   1.000
_cell.length_c   1.000
_cell.angle_alpha   90.00
_cell.angle_beta   90.00
_cell.angle_gamma   90.00
#
_symmetry.space_group_name_H-M   'P 1'
#
loop_
_entity.id
_entity.type
_entity.pdbx_description
1 polymer ?
#
loop_
_entity_poly.entity_id
_entity_poly.type
_entity_poly.pdbx_seq_one_letter_code
_entity_poly.pdbx_strand_id
1 'polypeptide(L)'
;MLENQGKSRRQTILVPHFTSVPFLVAASDLIGVVPEGLVGRFGHLGLQAIALPFEIAPFRLTMAWHERYDNDPAHAWLRERIRRT
;
A
#
# COMPACT_ATOMS: atom_id res chain seq x y z
N MET A 1 12.79 2.15 9.51
CA MET A 1 11.74 1.35 10.19
C MET A 1 12.24 -0.02 10.61
N LEU A 2 12.79 -0.86 9.71
CA LEU A 2 13.37 -2.16 10.07
C LEU A 2 14.65 -2.03 10.93
N GLU A 3 15.53 -1.09 10.56
CA GLU A 3 16.76 -0.79 11.31
C GLU A 3 16.46 -0.35 12.75
N ASN A 4 15.40 0.43 12.95
CA ASN A 4 14.92 0.85 14.27
C ASN A 4 14.41 -0.34 15.13
N GLN A 5 14.15 -1.50 14.52
CA GLN A 5 13.81 -2.75 15.20
C GLN A 5 15.00 -3.73 15.27
N GLY A 6 16.22 -3.28 14.97
CA GLY A 6 17.42 -4.14 14.93
C GLY A 6 17.42 -5.17 13.80
N LYS A 7 16.53 -5.02 12.80
CA LYS A 7 16.42 -5.94 11.67
C LYS A 7 17.15 -5.40 10.45
N SER A 8 17.89 -6.27 9.79
CA SER A 8 18.59 -5.96 8.53
C SER A 8 17.90 -6.64 7.35
N ARG A 9 17.94 -5.98 6.19
CA ARG A 9 17.46 -6.51 4.92
C ARG A 9 18.47 -6.14 3.84
N ARG A 10 18.77 -7.08 2.94
CA ARG A 10 19.46 -6.74 1.69
C ARG A 10 18.50 -6.05 0.73
N GLN A 11 18.69 -4.74 0.51
CA GLN A 11 17.87 -3.98 -0.42
C GLN A 11 18.49 -4.02 -1.82
N THR A 12 17.89 -4.81 -2.72
CA THR A 12 18.40 -4.99 -4.09
C THR A 12 17.81 -4.00 -5.08
N ILE A 13 16.52 -3.66 -4.95
CA ILE A 13 15.82 -2.77 -5.90
C ILE A 13 14.95 -1.77 -5.13
N LEU A 14 14.95 -0.53 -5.58
CA LEU A 14 14.07 0.55 -5.11
C LEU A 14 13.14 0.96 -6.27
N VAL A 15 11.83 1.01 -6.01
CA VAL A 15 10.83 1.46 -6.98
C VAL A 15 9.97 2.57 -6.37
N PRO A 16 9.48 3.53 -7.18
CA PRO A 16 8.67 4.63 -6.68
C PRO A 16 7.20 4.24 -6.42
N HIS A 17 6.72 3.12 -6.97
CA HIS A 17 5.31 2.73 -6.93
C HIS A 17 5.11 1.28 -6.48
N PHE A 18 4.18 1.06 -5.55
CA PHE A 18 3.84 -0.29 -5.06
C PHE A 18 3.25 -1.20 -6.15
N THR A 19 2.61 -0.64 -7.17
CA THR A 19 2.00 -1.41 -8.27
C THR A 19 3.03 -2.11 -9.15
N SER A 20 4.28 -1.66 -9.15
CA SER A 20 5.37 -2.29 -9.89
C SER A 20 5.99 -3.49 -9.16
N VAL A 21 5.86 -3.55 -7.82
CA VAL A 21 6.48 -4.58 -6.99
C VAL A 21 6.04 -6.00 -7.37
N PRO A 22 4.74 -6.31 -7.57
CA PRO A 22 4.30 -7.66 -7.92
C PRO A 22 4.91 -8.17 -9.22
N PHE A 23 4.99 -7.35 -10.26
CA PHE A 23 5.60 -7.74 -11.53
C PHE A 23 7.10 -8.06 -11.39
N LEU A 24 7.80 -7.29 -10.55
CA LEU A 24 9.21 -7.51 -10.29
C LEU A 24 9.45 -8.80 -9.49
N VAL A 25 8.63 -9.04 -8.47
CA VAL A 25 8.67 -10.27 -7.67
C VAL A 25 8.35 -11.48 -8.55
N ALA A 26 7.36 -11.39 -9.44
CA ALA A 26 7.00 -12.49 -10.35
C ALA A 26 8.12 -12.85 -11.35
N ALA A 27 9.03 -11.92 -11.62
CA ALA A 27 10.13 -12.10 -12.58
C ALA A 27 11.50 -12.34 -11.92
N SER A 28 11.57 -12.56 -10.60
CA SER A 28 12.84 -12.71 -9.87
C SER A 28 12.71 -13.55 -8.60
N ASP A 29 13.84 -13.89 -7.97
CA ASP A 29 13.90 -14.57 -6.67
C ASP A 29 13.82 -13.58 -5.48
N LEU A 30 13.13 -12.45 -5.66
CA LEU A 30 12.98 -11.41 -4.65
C LEU A 30 11.63 -11.49 -3.95
N ILE A 31 11.56 -10.96 -2.73
CA ILE A 31 10.29 -10.73 -2.02
C ILE A 31 10.00 -9.24 -1.93
N GLY A 32 8.71 -8.90 -1.93
CA GLY A 32 8.22 -7.52 -1.86
C GLY A 32 7.25 -7.32 -0.70
N VAL A 33 7.16 -6.07 -0.22
CA VAL A 33 6.14 -5.65 0.75
C VAL A 33 5.22 -4.66 0.06
N VAL A 34 3.91 -4.92 0.11
CA VAL A 34 2.87 -4.08 -0.48
C VAL A 34 1.74 -3.85 0.53
N PRO A 35 0.97 -2.75 0.41
CA PRO A 35 -0.27 -2.58 1.17
C PRO A 35 -1.25 -3.74 0.94
N GLU A 36 -1.92 -4.18 1.99
CA GLU A 36 -2.85 -5.33 1.97
C GLU A 36 -3.93 -5.19 0.88
N GLY A 37 -4.46 -3.98 0.66
CA GLY A 37 -5.46 -3.70 -0.38
C GLY A 37 -5.00 -3.95 -1.82
N LEU A 38 -3.71 -4.26 -2.05
CA LEU A 38 -3.18 -4.68 -3.35
C LEU A 38 -3.11 -6.20 -3.52
N VAL A 39 -3.13 -7.00 -2.45
CA VAL A 39 -2.87 -8.46 -2.51
C VAL A 39 -3.81 -9.17 -3.50
N GLY A 40 -5.11 -8.86 -3.46
CA GLY A 40 -6.09 -9.48 -4.36
C GLY A 40 -6.00 -9.04 -5.83
N ARG A 41 -5.30 -7.94 -6.13
CA ARG A 41 -5.26 -7.36 -7.49
C ARG A 41 -4.30 -8.09 -8.42
N PHE A 42 -3.38 -8.88 -7.88
CA PHE A 42 -2.28 -9.50 -8.62
C PHE A 42 -2.29 -11.03 -8.58
N GLY A 43 -3.40 -11.66 -8.20
CA GLY A 43 -3.52 -13.12 -8.13
C GLY A 43 -3.21 -13.85 -9.44
N HIS A 44 -3.39 -13.16 -10.58
CA HIS A 44 -3.06 -13.69 -11.92
C HIS A 44 -1.55 -13.86 -12.17
N LEU A 45 -0.69 -13.29 -11.32
CA LEU A 45 0.77 -13.41 -11.44
C LEU A 45 1.34 -14.65 -10.76
N GLY A 46 0.50 -15.52 -10.18
CA GLY A 46 0.96 -16.74 -9.49
C GLY A 46 1.72 -16.46 -8.18
N LEU A 47 1.53 -15.27 -7.60
CA LEU A 47 2.19 -14.85 -6.37
C LEU A 47 1.40 -15.25 -5.13
N GLN A 48 2.12 -15.61 -4.08
CA GLN A 48 1.55 -15.84 -2.76
C GLN A 48 1.82 -14.65 -1.83
N ALA A 49 0.76 -14.14 -1.20
CA ALA A 49 0.89 -13.20 -0.10
C ALA A 49 0.95 -13.95 1.23
N ILE A 50 1.83 -13.49 2.12
CA ILE A 50 1.99 -14.01 3.47
C ILE A 50 1.97 -12.85 4.47
N ALA A 51 1.60 -13.14 5.72
CA ALA A 51 1.70 -12.15 6.79
C ALA A 51 3.16 -11.74 7.00
N LEU A 52 3.39 -10.48 7.36
CA LEU A 52 4.73 -10.01 7.71
C LEU A 52 5.25 -10.78 8.92
N PRO A 53 6.53 -11.20 8.94
CA PRO A 53 7.12 -11.91 10.07
C PRO A 53 7.43 -10.99 11.26
N PHE A 54 6.80 -9.81 11.31
CA PHE A 54 6.96 -8.80 12.35
C PHE A 54 5.84 -7.77 12.29
N GLU A 55 5.65 -7.07 13.41
CA GLU A 55 4.68 -6.00 13.51
C GLU A 55 5.17 -4.71 12.83
N ILE A 56 4.24 -4.07 12.13
CA ILE A 56 4.38 -2.74 11.58
C ILE A 56 3.25 -1.85 12.08
N ALA A 57 3.54 -0.57 12.29
CA ALA A 57 2.50 0.39 12.61
C ALA A 57 1.47 0.44 11.46
N PRO A 58 0.16 0.45 11.76
CA PRO A 58 -0.86 0.50 10.74
C PRO A 58 -0.77 1.81 9.95
N PHE A 59 -0.97 1.70 8.64
CA PHE A 59 -1.06 2.85 7.75
C PHE A 59 -2.45 3.50 7.87
N ARG A 60 -2.51 4.82 8.02
CA ARG A 60 -3.76 5.57 8.04
C ARG A 60 -3.95 6.27 6.70
N LEU A 61 -4.97 5.85 5.94
CA LEU A 61 -5.42 6.56 4.75
C LEU A 61 -6.33 7.72 5.16
N THR A 62 -6.00 8.93 4.75
CA THR A 62 -6.80 10.13 5.03
C THR A 62 -7.20 10.83 3.74
N MET A 63 -8.33 11.54 3.78
CA MET A 63 -8.72 12.47 2.72
C MET A 63 -8.37 13.89 3.17
N ALA A 64 -7.75 14.65 2.28
CA ALA A 64 -7.42 16.06 2.51
C ALA A 64 -8.07 16.92 1.43
N TRP A 65 -8.58 18.08 1.83
CA TRP A 65 -9.14 19.08 0.95
C TRP A 65 -9.01 20.46 1.57
N HIS A 66 -9.16 21.51 0.75
CA HIS A 66 -9.10 22.88 1.21
C HIS A 66 -10.42 23.27 1.89
N GLU A 67 -10.35 23.99 3.01
CA GLU A 67 -11.49 24.42 3.84
C GLU A 67 -12.64 25.06 3.04
N ARG A 68 -12.32 25.87 2.02
CA ARG A 68 -13.29 26.41 1.04
C ARG A 68 -14.30 25.40 0.46
N TYR A 69 -14.01 24.10 0.48
CA TYR A 69 -14.86 23.02 -0.05
C TYR A 69 -15.56 22.21 1.05
N ASP A 70 -15.52 22.66 2.30
CA ASP A 70 -16.21 21.99 3.41
C ASP A 70 -17.71 21.88 3.14
N ASN A 71 -18.30 23.00 2.73
CA ASN A 71 -19.74 23.15 2.48
C ASN A 71 -20.14 22.96 1.00
N ASP A 72 -19.21 22.55 0.13
CA ASP A 72 -19.54 22.25 -1.26
C ASP A 72 -20.33 20.93 -1.34
N PRO A 73 -21.58 20.92 -1.84
CA PRO A 73 -22.41 19.72 -1.83
C PRO A 73 -21.87 18.58 -2.69
N ALA A 74 -21.25 18.88 -3.83
CA ALA A 74 -20.68 17.86 -4.71
C ALA A 74 -19.44 17.21 -4.07
N HIS A 75 -18.61 18.03 -3.44
CA HIS A 75 -17.45 17.57 -2.68
C HIS A 75 -17.89 16.75 -1.47
N ALA A 76 -18.91 17.19 -0.73
CA ALA A 76 -19.43 16.44 0.43
C ALA A 76 -19.98 15.07 0.02
N TRP A 77 -20.76 15.03 -1.07
CA TRP A 77 -21.25 13.79 -1.66
C TRP A 77 -20.10 12.84 -2.04
N LEU A 78 -19.07 13.31 -2.74
CA LEU A 78 -17.95 12.47 -3.15
C LEU A 78 -17.17 11.93 -1.95
N ARG A 79 -16.86 12.77 -0.95
CA ARG A 79 -16.18 12.34 0.28
C ARG A 79 -16.97 11.24 0.98
N GLU A 80 -18.29 11.36 1.03
CA GLU A 80 -19.17 10.35 1.62
C GLU A 80 -19.20 9.04 0.81
N ARG A 81 -19.19 9.12 -0.52
CA ARG A 81 -19.10 7.93 -1.38
C ARG A 81 -17.78 7.18 -1.17
N ILE A 82 -16.66 7.90 -1.06
CA ILE A 82 -15.34 7.30 -0.82
C ILE A 82 -15.29 6.61 0.55
N ARG A 83 -15.85 7.20 1.61
CA ARG A 83 -15.85 6.60 2.96
C ARG A 83 -16.57 5.26 3.06
N ARG A 84 -17.53 5.00 2.16
CA ARG A 84 -18.33 3.77 2.15
C ARG A 84 -17.67 2.62 1.39
N THR A 85 -16.54 2.90 0.73
CA THR A 85 -15.75 1.90 -0.02
C THR A 85 -14.67 1.33 0.88
#